data_AF-R5ZW61-F1
#
_entry.id   AF-R5ZW61-F1
#
_cell.length_a   1.000
_cell.length_b   1.000
_cell.length_c   1.000
_cell.angle_alpha   90.00
_cell.angle_beta   90.00
_cell.angle_gamma   90.00
#
_symmetry.space_group_name_H-M   'P 1'
#
loop_
_entity.id
_entity.type
_entity.pdbx_description
1 polymer ?
#
loop_
_entity_poly.entity_id
_entity_poly.type
_entity_poly.pdbx_seq_one_letter_code
_entity_poly.pdbx_strand_id
1 'polypeptide(L)'
;MDIYKVFEDPRIKMLENDIALWNDHCRYTDEEKHVMKQLLRCRSNVLYELNVYDSDMHQLLVSFNDRLRKACAELYNKVMTTYEEYCNRTDSFGDFEVEGKIYLGAEYPNHHLLQTETAKQVWDALTQGGFEPLYDDGCAWSLHCSKEYPPEHGGCETFEKWIGMEDENDNWNEELDREWSKDLHMIQPFHNLYDHCYFSLYDLIYVHDFDLEVHIQLERNVKYE
;
A
#
# COMPACT_ATOMS: atom_id res chain seq x y z
N MET A 1 3.20 5.68 -23.75
CA MET A 1 2.06 6.33 -23.03
C MET A 1 2.16 7.85 -22.97
N ASP A 2 1.07 8.59 -23.23
CA ASP A 2 0.98 10.06 -23.01
C ASP A 2 0.08 10.34 -21.80
N ILE A 3 0.66 10.26 -20.60
CA ILE A 3 -0.07 10.37 -19.33
C ILE A 3 -0.83 11.70 -19.20
N TYR A 4 -0.32 12.77 -19.81
CA TYR A 4 -0.97 14.08 -19.77
C TYR A 4 -2.38 14.00 -20.33
N LYS A 5 -2.62 13.20 -21.37
CA LYS A 5 -3.96 13.04 -21.94
C LYS A 5 -4.96 12.39 -21.00
N VAL A 6 -4.50 11.49 -20.12
CA VAL A 6 -5.37 10.83 -19.13
C VAL A 6 -5.89 11.85 -18.12
N PHE A 7 -4.99 12.67 -17.58
CA PHE A 7 -5.34 13.71 -16.60
C PHE A 7 -5.94 14.98 -17.22
N GLU A 8 -5.95 15.09 -18.55
CA GLU A 8 -6.71 16.10 -19.28
C GLU A 8 -8.18 15.71 -19.48
N ASP A 9 -8.59 14.46 -19.16
CA ASP A 9 -9.99 14.05 -19.17
C ASP A 9 -10.82 14.96 -18.24
N PRO A 10 -11.91 15.59 -18.73
CA PRO A 10 -12.71 16.51 -17.93
C PRO A 10 -13.25 15.90 -16.64
N ARG A 11 -13.51 14.59 -16.62
CA ARG A 11 -13.99 13.86 -15.43
C ARG A 11 -12.89 13.79 -14.37
N ILE A 12 -11.66 13.50 -14.78
CA ILE A 12 -10.50 13.47 -13.88
C ILE A 12 -10.22 14.87 -13.33
N LYS A 13 -10.19 15.89 -14.20
CA LYS A 13 -10.00 17.27 -13.76
C LYS A 13 -11.03 17.73 -12.74
N MET A 14 -12.30 17.39 -12.94
CA MET A 14 -13.35 17.73 -12.00
C MET A 14 -13.14 17.01 -10.66
N LEU A 15 -12.94 15.69 -10.70
CA LEU A 15 -12.76 14.86 -9.49
C LEU A 15 -11.52 15.25 -8.69
N GLU A 16 -10.38 15.48 -9.34
CA GLU A 16 -9.14 15.85 -8.64
C GLU A 16 -9.19 17.24 -8.03
N ASN A 17 -9.88 18.20 -8.68
CA ASN A 17 -10.11 19.51 -8.07
C ASN A 17 -11.05 19.41 -6.85
N ASP A 18 -12.09 18.58 -6.93
CA ASP A 18 -12.97 18.34 -5.78
C ASP A 18 -12.19 17.67 -4.64
N ILE A 19 -11.44 16.59 -4.91
CA ILE A 19 -10.59 15.92 -3.91
C ILE A 19 -9.63 16.91 -3.26
N ALA A 20 -8.93 17.71 -4.05
CA ALA A 20 -7.98 18.69 -3.52
C ALA A 20 -8.66 19.75 -2.64
N LEU A 21 -9.83 20.25 -3.04
CA LEU A 21 -10.62 21.20 -2.26
C LEU A 21 -11.10 20.60 -0.94
N TRP A 22 -11.57 19.35 -0.97
CA TRP A 22 -11.99 18.65 0.23
C TRP A 22 -10.81 18.38 1.15
N ASN A 23 -9.66 17.96 0.62
CA ASN A 23 -8.46 17.65 1.42
C ASN A 23 -7.94 18.88 2.18
N ASP A 24 -7.86 20.03 1.51
CA ASP A 24 -7.40 21.30 2.11
C ASP A 24 -8.31 21.82 3.25
N HIS A 25 -9.55 21.36 3.32
CA HIS A 25 -10.55 21.82 4.29
C HIS A 25 -11.10 20.71 5.19
N CYS A 26 -10.66 19.48 5.02
CA CYS A 26 -11.22 18.31 5.69
C CYS A 26 -10.99 18.38 7.20
N ARG A 27 -12.06 18.18 7.98
CA ARG A 27 -11.97 18.02 9.44
C ARG A 27 -12.06 16.56 9.87
N TYR A 28 -12.11 15.63 8.90
CA TYR A 28 -12.22 14.19 9.09
C TYR A 28 -13.42 13.76 9.94
N THR A 29 -14.53 14.48 9.83
CA THR A 29 -15.83 13.98 10.32
C THR A 29 -16.27 12.75 9.53
N ASP A 30 -17.15 11.92 10.09
CA ASP A 30 -17.63 10.71 9.40
C ASP A 30 -18.29 11.02 8.04
N GLU A 31 -18.99 12.14 7.94
CA GLU A 31 -19.60 12.61 6.69
C GLU A 31 -18.53 13.02 5.66
N GLU A 32 -17.52 13.81 6.06
CA GLU A 32 -16.41 14.20 5.18
C GLU A 32 -15.61 13.00 4.70
N LYS A 33 -15.35 12.03 5.59
CA LYS A 33 -14.68 10.77 5.24
C LYS A 33 -15.47 9.98 4.20
N HIS A 34 -16.79 9.92 4.37
CA HIS A 34 -17.66 9.25 3.40
C HIS A 34 -17.62 9.93 2.03
N VAL A 35 -17.65 11.26 1.98
CA VAL A 35 -17.55 12.02 0.73
C VAL A 35 -16.20 11.79 0.05
N MET A 36 -15.09 11.91 0.79
CA MET A 36 -13.75 11.68 0.25
C MET A 36 -13.61 10.26 -0.32
N LYS A 37 -14.10 9.25 0.42
CA LYS A 37 -14.14 7.86 -0.06
C LYS A 37 -14.89 7.71 -1.39
N GLN A 38 -16.04 8.36 -1.56
CA GLN A 38 -16.77 8.32 -2.83
C GLN A 38 -16.00 9.02 -3.96
N LEU A 39 -15.37 10.16 -3.68
CA LEU A 39 -14.58 10.89 -4.68
C LEU A 39 -13.37 10.08 -5.16
N LEU A 40 -12.60 9.49 -4.23
CA LEU A 40 -11.47 8.63 -4.53
C LEU A 40 -11.89 7.40 -5.35
N ARG A 41 -12.99 6.74 -4.97
CA ARG A 41 -13.55 5.62 -5.73
C ARG A 41 -14.03 6.02 -7.13
N CYS A 42 -14.67 7.17 -7.26
CA CYS A 42 -15.08 7.67 -8.57
C CYS A 42 -13.86 7.98 -9.45
N ARG A 43 -12.81 8.57 -8.88
CA ARG A 43 -11.53 8.83 -9.56
C ARG A 43 -10.88 7.54 -10.02
N SER A 44 -10.74 6.55 -9.14
CA SER A 44 -10.12 5.26 -9.47
C SER A 44 -10.85 4.56 -10.60
N ASN A 45 -12.19 4.55 -10.58
CA ASN A 45 -13.00 3.96 -11.64
C ASN A 45 -12.84 4.67 -13.00
N VAL A 46 -12.77 5.99 -13.02
CA VAL A 46 -12.54 6.72 -14.28
C VAL A 46 -11.13 6.46 -14.80
N LEU A 47 -10.11 6.44 -13.94
CA LEU A 47 -8.74 6.12 -14.33
C LEU A 47 -8.61 4.68 -14.83
N TYR A 48 -9.34 3.75 -14.22
CA TYR A 48 -9.47 2.37 -14.69
C TYR A 48 -9.97 2.30 -16.14
N GLU A 49 -11.06 3.01 -16.47
CA GLU A 49 -11.60 3.08 -17.84
C GLU A 49 -10.61 3.70 -18.84
N LEU A 50 -9.69 4.53 -18.35
CA LEU A 50 -8.69 5.22 -19.15
C LEU A 50 -7.35 4.47 -19.24
N ASN A 51 -7.22 3.32 -18.60
CA ASN A 51 -5.98 2.53 -18.58
C ASN A 51 -5.46 2.26 -19.99
N VAL A 52 -4.16 2.49 -20.18
CA VAL A 52 -3.44 2.23 -21.43
C VAL A 52 -2.49 1.06 -21.21
N TYR A 53 -2.80 -0.08 -21.81
CA TYR A 53 -2.00 -1.30 -21.74
C TYR A 53 -0.95 -1.35 -22.86
N ASP A 54 0.01 -0.42 -22.83
CA ASP A 54 1.16 -0.39 -23.74
C ASP A 54 2.45 -0.95 -23.10
N SER A 55 3.54 -1.01 -23.87
CA SER A 55 4.82 -1.53 -23.38
C SER A 55 5.47 -0.64 -22.32
N ASP A 56 5.23 0.67 -22.36
CA ASP A 56 5.80 1.62 -21.42
C ASP A 56 5.14 1.44 -20.04
N MET A 57 3.81 1.39 -20.02
CA MET A 57 3.03 1.08 -18.82
C MET A 57 3.45 -0.27 -18.23
N HIS A 58 3.68 -1.27 -19.09
CA HIS A 58 4.08 -2.60 -18.65
C HIS A 58 5.43 -2.56 -17.93
N GLN A 59 6.43 -1.88 -18.51
CA GLN A 59 7.75 -1.75 -17.90
C GLN A 59 7.71 -0.98 -16.58
N LEU A 60 6.91 0.08 -16.52
CA LEU A 60 6.75 0.88 -15.30
C LEU A 60 6.08 0.06 -14.19
N LEU A 61 5.05 -0.71 -14.51
CA LEU A 61 4.36 -1.57 -13.56
C LEU A 61 5.25 -2.71 -13.04
N VAL A 62 6.01 -3.38 -13.93
CA VAL A 62 7.04 -4.35 -13.53
C VAL A 62 8.02 -3.70 -12.55
N SER A 63 8.51 -2.50 -12.90
CA SER A 63 9.50 -1.80 -12.07
C SER A 63 8.93 -1.40 -10.71
N PHE A 64 7.65 -1.02 -10.63
CA PHE A 64 6.96 -0.77 -9.37
C PHE A 64 6.83 -2.05 -8.54
N ASN A 65 6.33 -3.14 -9.14
CA ASN A 65 6.14 -4.43 -8.47
C ASN A 65 7.46 -4.96 -7.89
N ASP A 66 8.56 -4.85 -8.64
CA ASP A 66 9.90 -5.23 -8.19
C ASP A 66 10.37 -4.41 -6.99
N ARG A 67 10.13 -3.09 -7.00
CA ARG A 67 10.49 -2.22 -5.86
C ARG A 67 9.64 -2.53 -4.64
N LEU A 68 8.33 -2.72 -4.80
CA LEU A 68 7.43 -3.08 -3.72
C LEU A 68 7.81 -4.44 -3.13
N ARG A 69 8.10 -5.45 -3.96
CA ARG A 69 8.58 -6.77 -3.52
C ARG A 69 9.88 -6.68 -2.73
N LYS A 70 10.82 -5.85 -3.18
CA LYS A 70 12.07 -5.60 -2.46
C LYS A 70 11.84 -4.93 -1.10
N ALA A 71 10.96 -3.94 -1.05
CA ALA A 71 10.60 -3.25 0.19
C ALA A 71 9.89 -4.20 1.18
N CYS A 72 8.99 -5.04 0.70
CA CYS A 72 8.37 -6.11 1.48
C CYS A 72 9.45 -7.07 2.03
N ALA A 73 10.40 -7.51 1.21
CA ALA A 73 11.47 -8.40 1.66
C ALA A 73 12.35 -7.74 2.75
N GLU A 74 12.63 -6.44 2.63
CA GLU A 74 13.35 -5.69 3.65
C GLU A 74 12.57 -5.63 4.97
N LEU A 75 11.28 -5.32 4.93
CA LEU A 75 10.41 -5.30 6.11
C LEU A 75 10.33 -6.67 6.77
N TYR A 76 10.05 -7.72 5.98
CA TYR A 76 9.94 -9.09 6.47
C TYR A 76 11.20 -9.51 7.24
N ASN A 77 12.38 -9.25 6.66
CA ASN A 77 13.66 -9.57 7.32
C ASN A 77 13.85 -8.78 8.63
N LYS A 78 13.49 -7.50 8.67
CA LYS A 78 13.56 -6.68 9.90
C LYS A 78 12.64 -7.22 10.99
N VAL A 79 11.40 -7.57 10.64
CA VAL A 79 10.42 -8.12 11.58
C VAL A 79 10.88 -9.47 12.11
N MET A 80 11.29 -10.40 11.24
CA MET A 80 11.74 -11.72 11.66
C MET A 80 13.00 -11.66 12.53
N THR A 81 13.97 -10.81 12.16
CA THR A 81 15.16 -10.59 13.00
C THR A 81 14.77 -10.06 14.38
N THR A 82 13.87 -9.06 14.43
CA THR A 82 13.39 -8.48 15.69
C THR A 82 12.65 -9.53 16.53
N TYR A 83 11.75 -10.31 15.92
CA TYR A 83 11.02 -11.38 16.57
C TYR A 83 11.97 -12.43 17.17
N GLU A 84 12.96 -12.89 16.42
CA GLU A 84 13.98 -13.84 16.89
C GLU A 84 14.81 -13.26 18.04
N GLU A 85 15.21 -12.00 17.95
CA GLU A 85 15.93 -11.32 19.04
C GLU A 85 15.12 -11.34 20.34
N TYR A 86 13.83 -11.01 20.28
CA TYR A 86 12.95 -10.98 21.45
C TYR A 86 12.62 -12.37 21.98
N CYS A 87 12.50 -13.39 21.11
CA CYS A 87 12.36 -14.79 21.54
C CYS A 87 13.57 -15.26 22.37
N ASN A 88 14.77 -14.79 22.02
CA ASN A 88 16.02 -15.19 22.66
C ASN A 88 16.38 -14.37 23.91
N ARG A 89 15.60 -13.34 24.26
CA ARG A 89 15.86 -12.55 25.46
C ARG A 89 15.56 -13.36 26.73
N THR A 90 16.42 -13.17 27.72
CA THR A 90 16.33 -13.80 29.04
C THR A 90 15.81 -12.85 30.12
N ASP A 91 15.52 -11.60 29.76
CA ASP A 91 14.94 -10.62 30.67
C ASP A 91 13.45 -10.89 30.90
N SER A 92 12.96 -10.46 32.07
CA SER A 92 11.61 -10.71 32.58
C SER A 92 10.54 -9.80 31.96
N PHE A 93 10.64 -9.46 30.68
CA PHE A 93 9.49 -8.89 30.00
C PHE A 93 8.37 -9.95 29.96
N GLY A 94 7.11 -9.50 29.98
CA GLY A 94 5.96 -10.39 29.80
C GLY A 94 5.90 -10.89 28.37
N ASP A 95 4.70 -10.98 27.81
CA ASP A 95 4.60 -11.26 26.38
C ASP A 95 5.07 -10.07 25.54
N PHE A 96 5.36 -10.32 24.27
CA PHE A 96 5.73 -9.29 23.31
C PHE A 96 5.03 -9.54 21.97
N GLU A 97 4.81 -8.46 21.23
CA GLU A 97 4.32 -8.49 19.86
C GLU A 97 5.21 -7.61 18.99
N VAL A 98 5.58 -8.13 17.82
CA VAL A 98 6.27 -7.39 16.77
C VAL A 98 5.30 -7.25 15.60
N GLU A 99 5.11 -6.02 15.14
CA GLU A 99 4.23 -5.68 14.02
C GLU A 99 5.03 -4.92 12.97
N GLY A 100 5.01 -5.39 11.73
CA GLY A 100 5.59 -4.69 10.59
C GLY A 100 4.52 -4.11 9.68
N LYS A 101 4.68 -2.84 9.30
CA LYS A 101 3.83 -2.18 8.29
C LYS A 101 4.68 -1.54 7.20
N ILE A 102 4.13 -1.53 5.98
CA ILE A 102 4.76 -0.91 4.81
C ILE A 102 3.77 0.07 4.19
N TYR A 103 4.19 1.31 4.00
CA TYR A 103 3.39 2.35 3.35
C TYR A 103 4.07 2.83 2.07
N LEU A 104 3.29 3.38 1.14
CA LEU A 104 3.86 4.20 0.07
C LEU A 104 4.51 5.43 0.68
N GLY A 105 5.62 5.90 0.10
CA GLY A 105 6.31 7.09 0.63
C GLY A 105 5.36 8.28 0.78
N ALA A 106 5.43 8.96 1.93
CA ALA A 106 4.50 10.06 2.24
C ALA A 106 4.55 11.21 1.21
N GLU A 107 5.73 11.49 0.65
CA GLU A 107 5.92 12.58 -0.31
C GLU A 107 5.44 12.20 -1.71
N TYR A 108 4.72 13.11 -2.36
CA TYR A 108 4.31 12.94 -3.74
C TYR A 108 5.53 12.70 -4.66
N PRO A 109 5.51 11.69 -5.55
CA PRO A 109 6.70 11.33 -6.31
C PRO A 109 7.27 12.48 -7.14
N ASN A 110 8.49 12.91 -6.83
CA ASN A 110 9.17 14.04 -7.47
C ASN A 110 9.40 13.88 -8.99
N HIS A 111 9.34 12.65 -9.49
CA HIS A 111 9.54 12.32 -10.90
C HIS A 111 8.22 11.99 -11.62
N HIS A 112 7.08 12.12 -10.94
CA HIS A 112 5.78 12.08 -11.59
C HIS A 112 5.70 13.22 -12.62
N LEU A 113 5.13 12.94 -13.80
CA LEU A 113 5.11 13.89 -14.90
C LEU A 113 4.22 15.12 -14.62
N LEU A 114 3.15 14.93 -13.83
CA LEU A 114 2.32 16.02 -13.30
C LEU A 114 2.82 16.42 -11.91
N GLN A 115 3.16 17.69 -11.73
CA GLN A 115 3.68 18.24 -10.46
C GLN A 115 2.79 19.39 -9.94
N THR A 116 1.49 19.32 -10.21
CA THR A 116 0.52 20.34 -9.79
C THR A 116 0.20 20.22 -8.30
N GLU A 117 -0.23 21.32 -7.68
CA GLU A 117 -0.69 21.29 -6.28
C GLU A 117 -1.89 20.36 -6.11
N THR A 118 -2.82 20.36 -7.07
CA THR A 118 -3.96 19.44 -7.09
C THR A 118 -3.51 17.98 -7.03
N ALA A 119 -2.50 17.57 -7.81
CA ALA A 119 -2.03 16.20 -7.81
C ALA A 119 -1.39 15.80 -6.47
N LYS A 120 -0.67 16.73 -5.82
CA LYS A 120 -0.12 16.52 -4.48
C LYS A 120 -1.22 16.37 -3.43
N GLN A 121 -2.25 17.22 -3.46
CA GLN A 121 -3.39 17.10 -2.57
C GLN A 121 -4.17 15.79 -2.74
N VAL A 122 -4.28 15.29 -3.98
CA VAL A 122 -4.87 13.98 -4.26
C VAL A 122 -3.99 12.86 -3.68
N TRP A 123 -2.67 12.97 -3.82
CA TRP A 123 -1.73 12.02 -3.23
C TRP A 123 -1.79 12.00 -1.70
N ASP A 124 -1.83 13.17 -1.07
CA ASP A 124 -2.00 13.30 0.37
C ASP A 124 -3.31 12.64 0.81
N ALA A 125 -4.42 12.89 0.10
CA ALA A 125 -5.70 12.25 0.40
C ALA A 125 -5.66 10.71 0.26
N LEU A 126 -4.91 10.17 -0.70
CA LEU A 126 -4.73 8.73 -0.87
C LEU A 126 -3.86 8.11 0.24
N THR A 127 -2.84 8.82 0.69
CA THR A 127 -1.78 8.26 1.56
C THR A 127 -1.94 8.57 3.05
N GLN A 128 -2.74 9.57 3.43
CA GLN A 128 -2.89 10.00 4.82
C GLN A 128 -3.70 9.03 5.71
N GLY A 129 -4.33 8.01 5.12
CA GLY A 129 -5.19 7.07 5.82
C GLY A 129 -6.50 7.69 6.32
N GLY A 130 -7.37 6.85 6.88
CA GLY A 130 -8.64 7.24 7.50
C GLY A 130 -9.83 7.39 6.55
N PHE A 131 -9.62 7.27 5.23
CA PHE A 131 -10.68 7.23 4.21
C PHE A 131 -10.95 5.83 3.66
N GLU A 132 -9.90 5.02 3.55
CA GLU A 132 -10.00 3.60 3.22
C GLU A 132 -9.35 2.78 4.33
N PRO A 133 -10.14 2.13 5.20
CA PRO A 133 -9.63 1.34 6.31
C PRO A 133 -8.62 0.27 5.89
N LEU A 134 -8.69 -0.24 4.66
CA LEU A 134 -7.73 -1.25 4.17
C LEU A 134 -6.33 -0.70 3.92
N TYR A 135 -6.19 0.62 3.73
CA TYR A 135 -4.88 1.28 3.63
C TYR A 135 -4.35 1.76 4.99
N ASP A 136 -5.16 1.74 6.06
CA ASP A 136 -4.71 2.14 7.40
C ASP A 136 -3.62 1.19 7.95
N ASP A 137 -3.51 -0.02 7.40
CA ASP A 137 -2.41 -0.98 7.65
C ASP A 137 -1.30 -0.93 6.59
N GLY A 138 -1.45 -0.05 5.59
CA GLY A 138 -0.48 0.18 4.52
C GLY A 138 -0.75 -0.66 3.26
N CYS A 139 0.32 -0.95 2.51
CA CYS A 139 0.26 -1.66 1.24
C CYS A 139 -0.13 -3.14 1.40
N ALA A 140 0.24 -3.75 2.51
CA ALA A 140 0.06 -5.17 2.80
C ALA A 140 -0.67 -5.35 4.13
N TRP A 141 -1.22 -6.53 4.37
CA TRP A 141 -1.62 -6.87 5.73
C TRP A 141 -0.41 -6.82 6.66
N SER A 142 -0.62 -6.18 7.82
CA SER A 142 0.39 -6.04 8.86
C SER A 142 1.03 -7.39 9.19
N LEU A 143 2.35 -7.41 9.26
CA LEU A 143 3.12 -8.60 9.59
C LEU A 143 3.23 -8.72 11.12
N HIS A 144 2.39 -9.55 11.73
CA HIS A 144 2.35 -9.75 13.18
C HIS A 144 3.07 -11.03 13.61
N CYS A 145 3.90 -10.94 14.65
CA CYS A 145 4.55 -12.08 15.28
C CYS A 145 4.64 -11.89 16.81
N SER A 146 4.23 -12.90 17.58
CA SER A 146 4.37 -12.94 19.04
C SER A 146 4.70 -14.36 19.52
N LYS A 147 4.93 -14.55 20.82
CA LYS A 147 5.12 -15.92 21.35
C LYS A 147 3.84 -16.74 21.25
N GLU A 148 2.67 -16.12 21.45
CA GLU A 148 1.37 -16.78 21.33
C GLU A 148 0.99 -17.04 19.87
N TYR A 149 1.35 -16.14 18.96
CA TYR A 149 1.09 -16.21 17.52
C TYR A 149 2.42 -16.14 16.75
N PRO A 150 3.19 -17.24 16.72
CA PRO A 150 4.42 -17.28 15.96
C PRO A 150 4.11 -17.27 14.44
N PRO A 151 5.10 -16.97 13.58
CA PRO A 151 4.87 -16.76 12.15
C PRO A 151 4.05 -17.85 11.44
N GLU A 152 4.19 -19.11 11.86
CA GLU A 152 3.47 -20.26 11.29
C GLU A 152 1.96 -20.23 11.56
N HIS A 153 1.51 -19.54 12.62
CA HIS A 153 0.09 -19.38 12.93
C HIS A 153 -0.54 -18.23 12.13
N GLY A 154 0.25 -17.20 11.82
CA GLY A 154 -0.20 -15.99 11.12
C GLY A 154 -0.19 -16.11 9.59
N GLY A 155 0.28 -17.23 9.03
CA GLY A 155 0.45 -17.38 7.59
C GLY A 155 1.61 -16.54 7.04
N CYS A 156 2.59 -16.22 7.87
CA CYS A 156 3.77 -15.46 7.51
C CYS A 156 5.06 -16.24 7.82
N GLU A 157 5.00 -17.57 7.76
CA GLU A 157 6.19 -18.42 7.98
C GLU A 157 7.28 -18.22 6.94
N THR A 158 6.91 -17.79 5.73
CA THR A 158 7.81 -17.47 4.65
C THR A 158 7.44 -16.10 4.07
N PHE A 159 8.44 -15.47 3.46
CA PHE A 159 8.25 -14.22 2.75
C PHE A 159 7.21 -14.39 1.63
N GLU A 160 7.35 -15.47 0.85
CA GLU A 160 6.47 -15.82 -0.26
C GLU A 160 5.01 -15.88 0.15
N LYS A 161 4.69 -16.53 1.28
CA LYS A 161 3.32 -16.64 1.75
C LYS A 161 2.74 -15.31 2.19
N TRP A 162 3.52 -14.50 2.90
CA TRP A 162 3.07 -13.18 3.35
C TRP A 162 2.77 -12.23 2.18
N ILE A 163 3.49 -12.34 1.06
CA ILE A 163 3.21 -11.53 -0.15
C ILE A 163 2.26 -12.22 -1.16
N GLY A 164 1.73 -13.39 -0.83
CA GLY A 164 0.81 -14.15 -1.69
C GLY A 164 1.45 -14.77 -2.94
N MET A 165 2.70 -15.23 -2.85
CA MET A 165 3.46 -15.81 -3.96
C MET A 165 3.95 -17.23 -3.64
N GLU A 166 3.05 -18.09 -3.17
CA GLU A 166 3.33 -19.46 -2.74
C GLU A 166 3.52 -20.42 -3.94
N ASP A 167 2.75 -20.22 -5.01
CA ASP A 167 2.86 -20.96 -6.27
C ASP A 167 3.69 -20.17 -7.29
N GLU A 168 4.48 -20.88 -8.11
CA GLU A 168 5.26 -20.26 -9.18
C GLU A 168 4.38 -19.55 -10.24
N ASN A 169 3.11 -19.93 -10.32
CA ASN A 169 2.11 -19.35 -11.20
C ASN A 169 1.27 -18.24 -10.55
N ASP A 170 1.52 -17.91 -9.28
CA ASP A 170 0.79 -16.84 -8.60
C ASP A 170 0.98 -15.50 -9.32
N ASN A 171 -0.13 -14.79 -9.48
CA ASN A 171 -0.20 -13.49 -10.12
C ASN A 171 -1.51 -12.80 -9.72
N TRP A 172 -1.42 -11.83 -8.80
CA TRP A 172 -2.56 -11.05 -8.30
C TRP A 172 -2.90 -9.90 -9.25
N ASN A 173 -3.25 -10.25 -10.49
CA ASN A 173 -3.55 -9.32 -11.58
C ASN A 173 -5.05 -9.17 -11.85
N GLU A 174 -5.89 -9.47 -10.87
CA GLU A 174 -7.32 -9.19 -10.95
C GLU A 174 -7.56 -7.72 -11.34
N GLU A 175 -8.64 -7.49 -12.08
CA GLU A 175 -9.00 -6.21 -12.69
C GLU A 175 -8.06 -5.67 -13.79
N LEU A 176 -6.81 -6.17 -13.92
CA LEU A 176 -5.94 -5.84 -15.06
C LEU A 176 -6.36 -6.61 -16.34
N ASP A 177 -5.90 -6.14 -17.50
CA ASP A 177 -6.01 -6.92 -18.73
C ASP A 177 -5.24 -8.23 -18.59
N ARG A 178 -5.96 -9.35 -18.64
CA ARG A 178 -5.44 -10.68 -18.33
C ARG A 178 -4.29 -11.11 -19.23
N GLU A 179 -4.34 -10.80 -20.53
CA GLU A 179 -3.29 -11.23 -21.46
C GLU A 179 -2.05 -10.35 -21.36
N TRP A 180 -2.25 -9.05 -21.14
CA TRP A 180 -1.17 -8.09 -20.97
C TRP A 180 -0.41 -8.28 -19.64
N SER A 181 -1.11 -8.71 -18.58
CA SER A 181 -0.55 -8.85 -17.23
C SER A 181 -0.13 -10.27 -16.84
N LYS A 182 -0.32 -11.28 -17.71
CA LYS A 182 -0.14 -12.70 -17.36
C LYS A 182 1.23 -13.08 -16.81
N ASP A 183 2.28 -12.38 -17.23
CA ASP A 183 3.67 -12.67 -16.87
C ASP A 183 4.24 -11.66 -15.83
N LEU A 184 3.39 -10.80 -15.27
CA LEU A 184 3.84 -9.76 -14.34
C LEU A 184 4.12 -10.28 -12.93
N HIS A 185 3.48 -11.40 -12.53
CA HIS A 185 3.59 -11.98 -11.19
C HIS A 185 3.37 -10.92 -10.10
N MET A 186 2.23 -10.21 -10.21
CA MET A 186 1.85 -9.16 -9.28
C MET A 186 1.67 -9.77 -7.88
N ILE A 187 2.24 -9.11 -6.88
CA ILE A 187 2.16 -9.58 -5.49
C ILE A 187 0.87 -9.07 -4.82
N GLN A 188 0.39 -9.77 -3.80
CA GLN A 188 -0.83 -9.38 -3.08
C GLN A 188 -0.81 -7.92 -2.58
N PRO A 189 0.31 -7.37 -2.07
CA PRO A 189 0.37 -5.95 -1.70
C PRO A 189 0.07 -4.97 -2.84
N PHE A 190 0.41 -5.28 -4.09
CA PHE A 190 -0.02 -4.46 -5.23
C PHE A 190 -1.54 -4.54 -5.40
N HIS A 191 -2.09 -5.75 -5.37
CA HIS A 191 -3.52 -5.98 -5.57
C HIS A 191 -4.35 -5.24 -4.50
N ASN A 192 -3.92 -5.26 -3.23
CA ASN A 192 -4.58 -4.49 -2.18
C ASN A 192 -4.62 -2.98 -2.49
N LEU A 193 -3.50 -2.41 -2.95
CA LEU A 193 -3.45 -1.00 -3.33
C LEU A 193 -4.41 -0.69 -4.50
N TYR A 194 -4.35 -1.51 -5.54
CA TYR A 194 -5.04 -1.28 -6.80
C TYR A 194 -6.54 -1.57 -6.73
N ASP A 195 -6.96 -2.68 -6.12
CA ASP A 195 -8.36 -3.12 -6.09
C ASP A 195 -9.11 -2.63 -4.84
N HIS A 196 -8.40 -2.39 -3.74
CA HIS A 196 -9.05 -2.12 -2.45
C HIS A 196 -8.78 -0.73 -1.88
N CYS A 197 -7.70 -0.05 -2.28
CA CYS A 197 -7.28 1.22 -1.69
C CYS A 197 -7.47 2.44 -2.61
N TYR A 198 -8.25 2.32 -3.69
CA TYR A 198 -8.55 3.38 -4.67
C TYR A 198 -7.34 3.94 -5.43
N PHE A 199 -6.17 3.32 -5.34
CA PHE A 199 -5.03 3.71 -6.17
C PHE A 199 -5.28 3.25 -7.61
N SER A 200 -4.94 4.11 -8.57
CA SER A 200 -4.86 3.74 -9.97
C SER A 200 -3.45 3.30 -10.33
N LEU A 201 -3.29 2.67 -11.51
CA LEU A 201 -1.96 2.41 -12.07
C LEU A 201 -1.11 3.68 -12.16
N TYR A 202 -1.73 4.82 -12.50
CA TYR A 202 -1.03 6.09 -12.66
C TYR A 202 -0.50 6.65 -11.33
N ASP A 203 -1.12 6.32 -10.21
CA ASP A 203 -0.62 6.69 -8.88
C ASP A 203 0.58 5.80 -8.50
N LEU A 204 0.51 4.50 -8.82
CA LEU A 204 1.48 3.50 -8.36
C LEU A 204 2.77 3.49 -9.17
N ILE A 205 2.71 3.63 -10.50
CA ILE A 205 3.87 3.44 -11.39
C ILE A 205 5.02 4.44 -11.15
N TYR A 206 4.74 5.57 -10.50
CA TYR A 206 5.74 6.57 -10.10
C TYR A 206 6.17 6.44 -8.64
N VAL A 207 5.75 5.41 -7.90
CA VAL A 207 6.26 5.21 -6.54
C VAL A 207 7.64 4.55 -6.62
N HIS A 208 8.60 5.17 -5.94
CA HIS A 208 9.97 4.69 -5.86
C HIS A 208 10.42 4.36 -4.44
N ASP A 209 9.79 4.98 -3.45
CA ASP A 209 10.17 4.89 -2.04
C ASP A 209 8.99 4.37 -1.21
N PHE A 210 9.31 3.64 -0.15
CA PHE A 210 8.36 3.02 0.76
C PHE A 210 8.81 3.29 2.19
N ASP A 211 7.85 3.59 3.05
CA ASP A 211 8.08 3.79 4.48
C ASP A 211 7.86 2.46 5.20
N LEU A 212 8.90 1.97 5.87
CA LEU A 212 8.90 0.69 6.57
C LEU A 212 8.87 0.92 8.08
N GLU A 213 7.84 0.43 8.74
CA GLU A 213 7.66 0.56 10.19
C GLU A 213 7.75 -0.79 10.87
N VAL A 214 8.46 -0.85 11.99
CA VAL A 214 8.50 -2.02 12.88
C VAL A 214 8.17 -1.55 14.29
N HIS A 215 7.03 -2.00 14.79
CA HIS A 215 6.51 -1.69 16.11
C HIS A 215 6.72 -2.87 17.04
N ILE A 216 7.09 -2.59 18.29
CA ILE A 216 7.27 -3.62 19.32
C ILE A 216 6.41 -3.23 20.52
N GLN A 217 5.44 -4.07 20.83
CA GLN A 217 4.61 -3.95 22.02
C GLN A 217 5.12 -4.92 23.09
N LEU A 218 5.31 -4.41 24.31
CA LEU A 218 5.80 -5.19 25.44
C LEU A 218 4.76 -5.17 26.55
N GLU A 219 4.25 -6.35 26.92
CA GLU A 219 3.45 -6.47 28.12
C GLU A 219 4.37 -6.49 29.34
N ARG A 220 4.21 -5.52 30.23
CA ARG A 220 4.88 -5.55 31.52
C ARG A 220 4.03 -6.33 32.50
N ASN A 221 4.58 -7.41 33.03
CA ASN A 221 4.07 -8.05 34.23
C ASN A 221 4.22 -7.10 35.44
N VAL A 222 3.32 -6.13 35.59
CA VAL A 222 3.26 -5.30 36.80
C VAL A 222 2.66 -6.16 37.90
N LYS A 223 3.54 -6.81 38.68
CA LYS A 223 3.14 -7.33 39.99
C LYS A 223 2.86 -6.14 40.89
N TYR A 224 1.59 -5.88 41.17
CA TYR A 224 1.22 -5.04 42.31
C TYR A 224 1.57 -5.82 43.58
N GLU A 225 2.58 -5.35 44.32
CA GLU A 225 2.88 -5.80 45.69
C GLU A 225 1.86 -5.24 46.69
#